data_AF-A0A7S6M7C5-F1
#
_entry.id   AF-A0A7S6M7C5-F1
#
_cell.length_a   1.000
_cell.length_b   1.000
_cell.length_c   1.000
_cell.angle_alpha   90.00
_cell.angle_beta   90.00
_cell.angle_gamma   90.00
#
_symmetry.space_group_name_H-M   'P 1'
#
loop_
_entity.id
_entity.type
_entity.pdbx_description
1 polymer ?
#
loop_
_entity_poly.entity_id
_entity_poly.type
_entity_poly.pdbx_seq_one_letter_code
_entity_poly.pdbx_strand_id
1 'polypeptide(L)'
;MRTTAPIATMLMLASALAGCEPGGAPRTAGAASAESPKSVVARLVAARGSRNYAALDALVLPGRASEIVEVLLAMDEFIAADAQLAEFLRDEYSPALAAAVSQSQLAGALDVFSRGVELLDEHVKENAATVAFTIDGALPAERAALRRVDGAWRYDPGPGYSPDLARAFSRMARGLRSLHDDLRSGRVARPPPAVAADRIIEEIRARLLPGLRMLPPPPEVK
;
A
#
# COMPACT_ATOMS: atom_id res chain seq x y z
N MET A 1 -21.74 -39.40 -20.33
CA MET A 1 -21.61 -39.55 -21.80
C MET A 1 -21.73 -38.18 -22.44
N ARG A 2 -20.63 -37.61 -22.94
CA ARG A 2 -20.56 -36.59 -23.99
C ARG A 2 -19.09 -36.42 -24.39
N THR A 3 -18.76 -37.16 -25.44
CA THR A 3 -17.86 -36.85 -26.57
C THR A 3 -16.59 -36.02 -26.34
N THR A 4 -15.48 -36.76 -26.39
CA THR A 4 -14.14 -36.39 -26.85
C THR A 4 -14.12 -35.85 -28.29
N ALA A 5 -13.26 -34.86 -28.56
CA ALA A 5 -12.67 -34.59 -29.87
C ALA A 5 -11.26 -33.96 -29.70
N PRO A 6 -10.18 -34.67 -30.08
CA PRO A 6 -8.85 -34.10 -30.36
C PRO A 6 -8.69 -33.85 -31.88
N ILE A 7 -7.48 -33.51 -32.36
CA ILE A 7 -7.03 -33.25 -33.77
C ILE A 7 -6.81 -31.73 -34.00
N ALA A 8 -5.71 -31.18 -34.55
CA ALA A 8 -4.43 -31.59 -35.14
C ALA A 8 -3.48 -30.36 -35.00
N THR A 9 -2.18 -30.46 -34.71
CA THR A 9 -1.04 -30.91 -35.55
C THR A 9 -0.81 -30.12 -36.84
N MET A 10 0.43 -29.60 -36.99
CA MET A 10 1.12 -29.06 -38.19
C MET A 10 0.68 -27.66 -38.64
N LEU A 11 1.55 -26.76 -39.11
CA LEU A 11 2.79 -26.94 -39.88
C LEU A 11 3.70 -25.70 -39.69
N MET A 12 5.03 -25.91 -39.71
CA MET A 12 6.04 -24.88 -39.90
C MET A 12 5.82 -24.12 -41.21
N LEU A 13 6.14 -22.82 -41.23
CA LEU A 13 6.69 -22.19 -42.43
C LEU A 13 7.82 -21.22 -42.04
N ALA A 14 9.05 -21.65 -42.31
CA ALA A 14 10.23 -20.80 -42.37
C ALA A 14 10.35 -20.26 -43.80
N SER A 15 10.56 -18.95 -43.95
CA SER A 15 11.05 -18.27 -45.17
C SER A 15 11.62 -16.93 -44.69
N ALA A 16 12.94 -16.81 -44.60
CA ALA A 16 13.88 -16.46 -45.67
C ALA A 16 13.98 -14.94 -45.90
N LEU A 17 15.21 -14.47 -45.66
CA LEU A 17 15.79 -13.14 -45.77
C LEU A 17 15.55 -12.43 -47.12
N ALA A 18 15.19 -11.15 -47.04
CA ALA A 18 15.58 -10.04 -47.92
C ALA A 18 15.24 -8.75 -47.14
N GLY A 19 16.09 -7.76 -46.89
CA GLY A 19 17.21 -7.27 -47.71
C GLY A 19 16.82 -5.94 -48.37
N CYS A 20 16.57 -4.89 -47.59
CA CYS A 20 16.55 -3.49 -48.05
C CYS A 20 16.91 -2.56 -46.87
N GLU A 21 18.12 -2.03 -46.87
CA GLU A 21 18.54 -0.87 -46.07
C GLU A 21 17.92 0.41 -46.67
N PRO A 22 17.07 1.16 -45.94
CA PRO A 22 16.77 2.54 -46.25
C PRO A 22 17.72 3.45 -45.47
N GLY A 23 18.27 4.44 -46.16
CA GLY A 23 19.34 5.29 -45.70
C GLY A 23 19.13 5.94 -44.33
N GLY A 24 20.26 6.16 -43.65
CA GLY A 24 20.35 6.87 -42.39
C GLY A 24 19.76 8.27 -42.50
N ALA A 25 18.50 8.40 -42.10
CA ALA A 25 17.99 9.64 -41.55
C ALA A 25 18.83 9.97 -40.30
N PRO A 26 19.20 11.24 -40.07
CA PRO A 26 19.76 11.63 -38.79
C PRO A 26 18.76 11.17 -37.74
N ARG A 27 19.21 10.24 -36.90
CA ARG A 27 18.49 9.78 -35.72
C ARG A 27 18.41 11.02 -34.83
N THR A 28 17.38 11.84 -35.06
CA THR A 28 16.90 12.80 -34.07
C THR A 28 16.85 11.96 -32.81
N ALA A 29 17.73 12.25 -31.86
CA ALA A 29 17.65 11.66 -30.54
C ALA A 29 16.23 11.93 -30.12
N GLY A 30 15.37 10.92 -30.24
CA GLY A 30 14.00 11.00 -29.82
C GLY A 30 14.13 11.46 -28.40
N ALA A 31 13.65 12.68 -28.12
CA ALA A 31 13.50 13.14 -26.77
C ALA A 31 12.62 12.07 -26.14
N ALA A 32 13.26 11.09 -25.51
CA ALA A 32 12.60 10.09 -24.68
C ALA A 32 11.80 10.97 -23.75
N SER A 33 10.48 10.98 -23.93
CA SER A 33 9.59 11.88 -23.22
C SER A 33 9.97 11.74 -21.76
N ALA A 34 10.59 12.78 -21.21
CA ALA A 34 11.16 12.70 -19.88
C ALA A 34 9.99 12.37 -18.97
N GLU A 35 10.08 11.23 -18.28
CA GLU A 35 9.01 10.73 -17.41
C GLU A 35 8.49 11.89 -16.54
N SER A 36 7.17 12.09 -16.49
CA SER A 36 6.60 13.18 -15.71
C SER A 36 6.53 12.82 -14.22
N PRO A 37 6.62 13.77 -13.28
CA PRO A 37 6.44 13.51 -11.86
C PRO A 37 5.14 12.75 -11.54
N LYS A 38 4.01 13.15 -12.14
CA LYS A 38 2.71 12.49 -12.01
C LYS A 38 2.76 11.03 -12.46
N SER A 39 3.50 10.71 -13.52
CA SER A 39 3.66 9.33 -13.98
C SER A 39 4.47 8.46 -13.00
N VAL A 40 5.48 9.02 -12.34
CA VAL A 40 6.22 8.33 -11.25
C VAL A 40 5.28 8.03 -10.08
N VAL A 41 4.47 9.00 -9.67
CA VAL A 41 3.47 8.84 -8.61
C VAL A 41 2.43 7.78 -8.99
N ALA A 42 1.94 7.79 -10.23
CA ALA A 42 1.01 6.77 -10.71
C ALA A 42 1.61 5.35 -10.64
N ARG A 43 2.91 5.21 -10.96
CA ARG A 43 3.64 3.94 -10.82
C ARG A 43 3.81 3.50 -9.36
N LEU A 44 4.02 4.43 -8.43
CA LEU A 44 4.05 4.13 -6.99
C LEU A 44 2.70 3.58 -6.51
N VAL A 45 1.60 4.24 -6.86
CA VAL A 45 0.23 3.81 -6.55
C VAL A 45 -0.02 2.40 -7.13
N ALA A 46 0.35 2.18 -8.39
CA ALA A 46 0.19 0.87 -9.04
C ALA A 46 1.05 -0.22 -8.41
N ALA A 47 2.31 0.08 -8.07
CA ALA A 47 3.21 -0.85 -7.39
C ALA A 47 2.65 -1.25 -6.02
N ARG A 48 2.14 -0.29 -5.25
CA ARG A 48 1.47 -0.55 -3.97
C ARG A 48 0.20 -1.38 -4.14
N GLY A 49 -0.67 -1.02 -5.09
CA GLY A 49 -1.93 -1.73 -5.36
C GLY A 49 -1.72 -3.19 -5.76
N SER A 50 -0.63 -3.48 -6.47
CA SER A 50 -0.21 -4.84 -6.84
C SER A 50 0.71 -5.52 -5.83
N ARG A 51 1.02 -4.86 -4.69
CA ARG A 51 2.01 -5.31 -3.69
C ARG A 51 3.39 -5.63 -4.28
N ASN A 52 3.77 -4.98 -5.38
CA ASN A 52 5.07 -5.09 -6.01
C ASN A 52 6.08 -4.14 -5.35
N TYR A 53 6.47 -4.45 -4.13
CA TYR A 53 7.36 -3.58 -3.33
C TYR A 53 8.76 -3.43 -3.91
N ALA A 54 9.25 -4.43 -4.65
CA ALA A 54 10.53 -4.34 -5.36
C ALA A 54 10.55 -3.21 -6.40
N ALA A 55 9.41 -2.85 -6.99
CA ALA A 55 9.33 -1.74 -7.92
C ALA A 55 9.53 -0.36 -7.26
N LEU A 56 9.36 -0.25 -5.94
CA LEU A 56 9.50 1.02 -5.22
C LEU A 56 10.95 1.53 -5.19
N ASP A 57 11.95 0.63 -5.22
CA ASP A 57 13.37 0.99 -5.22
C ASP A 57 13.74 1.91 -6.40
N ALA A 58 13.08 1.72 -7.55
CA ALA A 58 13.30 2.53 -8.74
C ALA A 58 12.50 3.85 -8.75
N LEU A 59 11.58 4.04 -7.80
CA LEU A 59 10.62 5.15 -7.80
C LEU A 59 10.80 6.11 -6.61
N VAL A 60 11.41 5.64 -5.53
CA VAL A 60 11.69 6.40 -4.31
C VAL A 60 13.13 6.91 -4.32
N LEU A 61 13.40 7.97 -3.55
CA LEU A 61 14.76 8.42 -3.28
C LEU A 61 15.68 7.27 -2.79
N PRO A 62 16.93 7.20 -3.30
CA PRO A 62 17.90 6.19 -2.84
C PRO A 62 18.06 6.20 -1.33
N GLY A 63 18.14 5.00 -0.73
CA GLY A 63 18.28 4.83 0.72
C GLY A 63 16.99 5.02 1.53
N ARG A 64 15.89 5.50 0.93
CA ARG A 64 14.59 5.64 1.62
C ARG A 64 13.59 4.54 1.26
N ALA A 65 13.81 3.82 0.17
CA ALA A 65 12.88 2.79 -0.31
C ALA A 65 12.67 1.66 0.72
N SER A 66 13.75 1.17 1.35
CA SER A 66 13.66 0.09 2.35
C SER A 66 12.80 0.47 3.55
N GLU A 67 12.92 1.71 4.05
CA GLU A 67 12.12 2.22 5.18
C GLU A 67 10.62 2.23 4.83
N ILE A 68 10.27 2.71 3.63
CA ILE A 68 8.89 2.71 3.15
C ILE A 68 8.38 1.27 3.02
N VAL A 69 9.16 0.39 2.39
CA VAL A 69 8.76 -1.00 2.16
C VAL A 69 8.50 -1.72 3.49
N GLU A 70 9.36 -1.53 4.49
CA GLU A 70 9.17 -2.11 5.83
C GLU A 70 7.86 -1.62 6.48
N VAL A 71 7.57 -0.31 6.40
CA VAL A 71 6.33 0.26 6.93
C VAL A 71 5.11 -0.29 6.18
N LEU A 72 5.14 -0.32 4.85
CA LEU A 72 4.04 -0.82 4.03
C LEU A 72 3.74 -2.30 4.30
N LEU A 73 4.77 -3.12 4.47
CA LEU A 73 4.63 -4.53 4.85
C LEU A 73 4.02 -4.68 6.24
N ALA A 74 4.51 -3.93 7.23
CA ALA A 74 3.97 -3.97 8.59
C ALA A 74 2.51 -3.49 8.66
N MET A 75 2.14 -2.50 7.84
CA MET A 75 0.76 -2.04 7.73
C MET A 75 -0.15 -3.03 7.02
N ASP A 76 0.30 -3.67 5.95
CA ASP A 76 -0.44 -4.78 5.31
C ASP A 76 -0.69 -5.92 6.31
N GLU A 77 0.31 -6.25 7.12
CA GLU A 77 0.21 -7.24 8.18
C GLU A 77 -0.83 -6.84 9.24
N PHE A 78 -0.81 -5.57 9.67
CA PHE A 78 -1.78 -5.03 10.62
C PHE A 78 -3.21 -5.03 10.07
N ILE A 79 -3.42 -4.55 8.84
CA ILE A 79 -4.74 -4.53 8.19
C ILE A 79 -5.27 -5.95 8.02
N ALA A 80 -4.42 -6.92 7.66
CA ALA A 80 -4.82 -8.31 7.55
C ALA A 80 -5.24 -8.89 8.92
N ALA A 81 -4.52 -8.59 9.99
CA ALA A 81 -4.87 -9.01 11.34
C ALA A 81 -6.18 -8.37 11.84
N ASP A 82 -6.41 -7.09 11.54
CA ASP A 82 -7.67 -6.40 11.83
C ASP A 82 -8.85 -7.05 11.10
N ALA A 83 -8.70 -7.30 9.79
CA ALA A 83 -9.75 -7.93 8.99
C ALA A 83 -10.12 -9.33 9.51
N GLN A 84 -9.13 -10.14 9.88
CA GLN A 84 -9.35 -11.46 10.48
C GLN A 84 -10.11 -11.38 11.80
N LEU A 85 -9.72 -10.48 12.70
CA LEU A 85 -10.43 -10.28 13.97
C LEU A 85 -11.86 -9.77 13.74
N ALA A 86 -12.04 -8.79 12.86
CA ALA A 86 -13.35 -8.23 12.55
C ALA A 86 -14.29 -9.26 11.92
N GLU A 87 -13.79 -10.13 11.04
CA GLU A 87 -14.53 -11.26 10.48
C GLU A 87 -14.98 -12.23 11.57
N PHE A 88 -14.05 -12.67 12.43
CA PHE A 88 -14.38 -13.54 13.55
C PHE A 88 -15.44 -12.92 14.49
N LEU A 89 -15.30 -11.63 14.85
CA LEU A 89 -16.26 -10.95 15.72
C LEU A 89 -17.64 -10.78 15.06
N ARG A 90 -17.68 -10.63 13.73
CA ARG A 90 -18.94 -10.54 12.99
C ARG A 90 -19.69 -11.86 13.07
N ASP A 91 -18.99 -12.97 12.91
CA ASP A 91 -19.56 -14.31 12.86
C ASP A 91 -19.95 -14.83 14.25
N GLU A 92 -19.12 -14.58 15.26
CA GLU A 92 -19.27 -15.17 16.60
C GLU A 92 -19.99 -14.26 17.60
N TYR A 93 -20.13 -12.95 17.33
CA TYR A 93 -20.72 -12.00 18.28
C TYR A 93 -21.80 -11.16 17.62
N SER A 94 -21.40 -10.17 16.82
CA SER A 94 -22.35 -9.34 16.07
C SER A 94 -21.65 -8.50 15.00
N PRO A 95 -22.35 -8.17 13.91
CA PRO A 95 -21.85 -7.21 12.92
C PRO A 95 -21.57 -5.82 13.51
N ALA A 96 -22.36 -5.37 14.49
CA ALA A 96 -22.18 -4.06 15.12
C ALA A 96 -20.87 -3.98 15.92
N LEU A 97 -20.52 -5.04 16.66
CA LEU A 97 -19.24 -5.10 17.38
C LEU A 97 -18.06 -5.12 16.40
N ALA A 98 -18.13 -5.95 15.36
CA ALA A 98 -17.09 -6.00 14.33
C ALA A 98 -16.85 -4.64 13.68
N ALA A 99 -17.91 -3.89 13.38
CA ALA A 99 -17.82 -2.53 12.84
C ALA A 99 -17.23 -1.54 13.85
N ALA A 100 -17.61 -1.63 15.13
CA ALA A 100 -17.12 -0.74 16.18
C ALA A 100 -15.61 -0.88 16.47
N VAL A 101 -15.04 -2.05 16.20
CA VAL A 101 -13.62 -2.32 16.50
C VAL A 101 -12.71 -2.28 15.28
N SER A 102 -13.25 -2.40 14.07
CA SER A 102 -12.43 -2.45 12.86
C SER A 102 -11.64 -1.16 12.68
N GLN A 103 -10.36 -1.34 12.35
CA GLN A 103 -9.43 -0.26 12.04
C GLN A 103 -9.18 -0.13 10.54
N SER A 104 -10.11 -0.60 9.70
CA SER A 104 -9.97 -0.60 8.24
C SER A 104 -9.72 0.79 7.65
N GLN A 105 -10.19 1.85 8.32
CA GLN A 105 -9.94 3.25 7.96
C GLN A 105 -8.46 3.64 7.95
N LEU A 106 -7.60 2.95 8.72
CA LEU A 106 -6.16 3.20 8.72
C LEU A 106 -5.50 2.85 7.38
N ALA A 107 -6.16 2.03 6.53
CA ALA A 107 -5.66 1.74 5.18
C ALA A 107 -5.68 2.98 4.25
N GLY A 108 -6.48 4.00 4.58
CA GLY A 108 -6.55 5.28 3.87
C GLY A 108 -5.57 6.34 4.40
N ALA A 109 -4.80 6.05 5.45
CA ALA A 109 -3.88 7.01 6.08
C ALA A 109 -2.41 6.82 5.64
N LEU A 110 -2.19 6.39 4.40
CA LEU A 110 -0.92 5.95 3.84
C LEU A 110 -0.30 6.93 2.81
N ASP A 111 -0.72 8.21 2.81
CA ASP A 111 -0.27 9.21 1.81
C ASP A 111 -0.53 8.67 0.39
N VAL A 112 0.40 8.84 -0.55
CA VAL A 112 0.38 8.29 -1.91
C VAL A 112 0.20 6.76 -1.99
N PHE A 113 0.42 6.03 -0.88
CA PHE A 113 0.24 4.57 -0.81
C PHE A 113 -1.16 4.16 -0.31
N SER A 114 -2.04 5.11 -0.04
CA SER A 114 -3.44 4.87 0.28
C SER A 114 -4.18 4.21 -0.88
N ARG A 115 -5.30 3.57 -0.55
CA ARG A 115 -6.28 3.18 -1.57
C ARG A 115 -7.05 4.40 -2.02
N GLY A 116 -7.59 4.37 -3.24
CA GLY A 116 -8.42 5.46 -3.76
C GLY A 116 -7.65 6.76 -4.04
N VAL A 117 -6.34 6.68 -4.30
CA VAL A 117 -5.53 7.83 -4.69
C VAL A 117 -5.92 8.29 -6.11
N GLU A 118 -6.36 9.54 -6.21
CA GLU A 118 -6.63 10.23 -7.48
C GLU A 118 -5.63 11.38 -7.67
N LEU A 119 -4.92 11.38 -8.79
CA LEU A 119 -3.87 12.36 -9.08
C LEU A 119 -4.42 13.55 -9.86
N LEU A 120 -4.26 14.76 -9.32
CA LEU A 120 -4.85 15.99 -9.85
C LEU A 120 -3.90 16.69 -10.83
N ASP A 121 -3.01 17.52 -10.32
CA ASP A 121 -2.05 18.33 -11.07
C ASP A 121 -0.62 18.06 -10.60
N GLU A 122 0.34 18.48 -11.44
CA GLU A 122 1.75 18.49 -11.08
C GLU A 122 2.32 19.88 -11.25
N HIS A 123 3.19 20.28 -10.33
CA HIS A 123 3.95 21.51 -10.40
C HIS A 123 5.44 21.18 -10.40
N VAL A 124 6.16 21.67 -11.40
CA VAL A 124 7.59 21.39 -11.58
C VAL A 124 8.39 22.67 -11.47
N LYS A 125 9.41 22.65 -10.60
CA LYS A 125 10.37 23.73 -10.43
C LYS A 125 11.78 23.16 -10.39
N GLU A 126 12.49 23.30 -11.51
CA GLU A 126 13.86 22.80 -11.68
C GLU A 126 13.99 21.30 -11.34
N ASN A 127 14.66 20.99 -10.23
CA ASN A 127 14.92 19.64 -9.72
C ASN A 127 13.95 19.20 -8.63
N ALA A 128 12.87 19.94 -8.41
CA ALA A 128 11.80 19.61 -7.48
C ALA A 128 10.46 19.59 -8.22
N ALA A 129 9.56 18.72 -7.77
CA ALA A 129 8.18 18.71 -8.22
C ALA A 129 7.24 18.35 -7.06
N THR A 130 5.99 18.77 -7.18
CA THR A 130 4.91 18.35 -6.31
C THR A 130 3.76 17.84 -7.16
N VAL A 131 3.17 16.71 -6.78
CA VAL A 131 1.96 16.17 -7.41
C VAL A 131 0.85 16.25 -6.38
N ALA A 132 -0.23 16.96 -6.69
CA ALA A 132 -1.39 17.01 -5.82
C ALA A 132 -2.27 15.78 -6.04
N PHE A 133 -2.85 15.26 -4.96
CA PHE A 133 -3.72 14.09 -5.02
C PHE A 133 -4.81 14.14 -3.94
N THR A 134 -5.87 13.37 -4.13
CA THR A 134 -6.90 13.15 -3.12
C THR A 134 -6.97 11.68 -2.77
N ILE A 135 -7.40 11.38 -1.55
CA ILE A 135 -7.70 10.02 -1.09
C ILE A 135 -9.22 9.90 -1.02
N ASP A 136 -9.80 8.99 -1.81
CA ASP A 136 -11.25 8.79 -1.90
C ASP A 136 -12.03 10.09 -2.22
N GLY A 137 -11.42 11.00 -2.99
CA GLY A 137 -12.00 12.30 -3.34
C GLY A 137 -12.10 13.31 -2.20
N ALA A 138 -11.50 13.03 -1.04
CA ALA A 138 -11.52 13.92 0.12
C ALA A 138 -10.70 15.20 -0.11
N LEU A 139 -11.21 16.32 0.39
CA LEU A 139 -10.54 17.62 0.40
C LEU A 139 -10.13 18.03 1.83
N PRO A 140 -9.03 18.78 2.02
CA PRO A 140 -8.16 19.34 0.98
C PRO A 140 -7.27 18.29 0.29
N ALA A 141 -6.84 18.58 -0.94
CA ALA A 141 -5.87 17.74 -1.64
C ALA A 141 -4.52 17.72 -0.91
N GLU A 142 -3.92 16.54 -0.86
CA GLU A 142 -2.57 16.28 -0.35
C GLU A 142 -1.52 16.48 -1.45
N ARG A 143 -0.23 16.48 -1.06
CA ARG A 143 0.88 16.74 -1.99
C ARG A 143 2.01 15.75 -1.80
N ALA A 144 2.32 15.01 -2.85
CA ALA A 144 3.50 14.16 -2.94
C ALA A 144 4.69 14.98 -3.44
N ALA A 145 5.80 14.97 -2.71
CA ALA A 145 7.03 15.63 -3.12
C ALA A 145 7.89 14.70 -3.98
N LEU A 146 8.53 15.26 -5.01
CA LEU A 146 9.48 14.55 -5.85
C LEU A 146 10.75 15.38 -6.05
N ARG A 147 11.87 14.70 -6.19
CA ARG A 147 13.17 15.30 -6.51
C ARG A 147 13.78 14.62 -7.72
N ARG A 148 14.48 15.40 -8.54
CA ARG A 148 15.23 14.88 -9.68
C ARG A 148 16.61 14.43 -9.18
N VAL A 149 16.92 13.15 -9.36
CA VAL A 149 18.19 12.52 -9.00
C VAL A 149 18.69 11.74 -10.20
N ASP A 150 19.92 12.00 -10.63
CA ASP A 150 20.53 11.38 -11.81
C ASP A 150 19.65 11.43 -13.08
N GLY A 151 18.97 12.56 -13.26
CA GLY A 151 18.09 12.80 -14.41
C GLY A 151 16.69 12.20 -14.29
N ALA A 152 16.41 11.36 -13.28
CA ALA A 152 15.11 10.73 -13.04
C ALA A 152 14.36 11.38 -11.88
N TRP A 153 13.03 11.42 -11.96
CA TRP A 153 12.20 11.83 -10.83
C TRP A 153 12.08 10.70 -9.82
N ARG A 154 12.18 11.04 -8.53
CA ARG A 154 12.08 10.12 -7.41
C ARG A 154 11.17 10.74 -6.36
N TYR A 155 10.25 9.94 -5.81
CA TYR A 155 9.41 10.36 -4.70
C TYR A 155 10.25 10.55 -3.43
N ASP A 156 10.03 11.71 -2.81
CA ASP A 156 10.59 12.06 -1.52
C ASP A 156 9.48 11.88 -0.47
N PRO A 157 9.55 10.83 0.36
CA PRO A 157 8.56 10.57 1.39
C PRO A 157 8.59 11.58 2.54
N GLY A 158 9.58 12.47 2.57
CA GLY A 158 9.82 13.34 3.70
C GLY A 158 10.19 12.58 4.98
N PRO A 159 10.02 13.21 6.14
CA PRO A 159 10.07 12.53 7.44
C PRO A 159 8.77 11.78 7.71
N GLY A 160 8.83 10.65 8.41
CA GLY A 160 7.63 9.94 8.89
C GLY A 160 7.68 8.43 8.69
N TYR A 161 8.33 7.98 7.62
CA TYR A 161 8.65 6.56 7.42
C TYR A 161 9.90 6.23 8.24
N SER A 162 9.70 5.58 9.38
CA SER A 162 10.77 5.16 10.28
C SER A 162 10.65 3.69 10.63
N PRO A 163 11.77 3.03 11.01
CA PRO A 163 11.72 1.66 11.52
C PRO A 163 10.83 1.52 12.78
N ASP A 164 10.68 2.57 13.58
CA ASP A 164 9.77 2.57 14.74
C ASP A 164 8.31 2.47 14.33
N LEU A 165 7.92 3.14 13.25
CA LEU A 165 6.57 3.04 12.71
C LEU A 165 6.27 1.61 12.25
N ALA A 166 7.19 0.98 11.50
CA ALA A 166 7.07 -0.41 11.10
C ALA A 166 6.96 -1.35 12.32
N ARG A 167 7.83 -1.17 13.34
CA ARG A 167 7.77 -1.94 14.59
C ARG A 167 6.44 -1.76 15.33
N ALA A 168 5.90 -0.54 15.37
CA ALA A 168 4.63 -0.23 16.00
C ALA A 168 3.48 -1.01 15.33
N PHE A 169 3.39 -0.98 14.00
CA PHE A 169 2.37 -1.72 13.25
C PHE A 169 2.50 -3.23 13.42
N SER A 170 3.71 -3.80 13.31
CA SER A 170 3.90 -5.24 13.56
C SER A 170 3.57 -5.63 15.00
N ARG A 171 3.82 -4.74 15.98
CA ARG A 171 3.42 -4.98 17.38
C ARG A 171 1.90 -5.00 17.52
N MET A 172 1.19 -4.06 16.91
CA MET A 172 -0.27 -4.01 16.91
C MET A 172 -0.86 -5.23 16.19
N ALA A 173 -0.34 -5.62 15.02
CA ALA A 173 -0.77 -6.80 14.28
C ALA A 173 -0.67 -8.08 15.12
N ARG A 174 0.45 -8.25 15.84
CA ARG A 174 0.64 -9.37 16.78
C ARG A 174 -0.37 -9.32 17.92
N GLY A 175 -0.68 -8.14 18.44
CA GLY A 175 -1.70 -7.94 19.47
C GLY A 175 -3.07 -8.42 19.01
N LEU A 176 -3.51 -8.02 17.82
CA LEU A 176 -4.80 -8.40 17.23
C LEU A 176 -4.88 -9.91 16.96
N ARG A 177 -3.84 -10.51 16.36
CA ARG A 177 -3.80 -11.97 16.14
C ARG A 177 -3.85 -12.76 17.44
N SER A 178 -3.10 -12.33 18.45
CA SER A 178 -3.13 -13.01 19.74
C SER A 178 -4.52 -12.93 20.38
N LEU A 179 -5.21 -11.79 20.29
CA LEU A 179 -6.58 -11.69 20.78
C LEU A 179 -7.55 -12.58 19.99
N HIS A 180 -7.44 -12.58 18.65
CA HIS A 180 -8.22 -13.47 17.80
C HIS A 180 -8.04 -14.94 18.23
N ASP A 181 -6.80 -15.38 18.43
CA ASP A 181 -6.50 -16.76 18.85
C ASP A 181 -7.02 -17.05 20.27
N ASP A 182 -6.93 -16.08 21.19
CA ASP A 182 -7.44 -16.19 22.56
C ASP A 182 -8.97 -16.29 22.60
N LEU A 183 -9.68 -15.53 21.75
CA LEU A 183 -11.13 -15.60 21.62
C LEU A 183 -11.55 -16.93 20.97
N ARG A 184 -10.90 -17.33 19.88
CA ARG A 184 -11.19 -18.58 19.16
C ARG A 184 -10.98 -19.82 20.02
N SER A 185 -9.96 -19.81 20.88
CA SER A 185 -9.66 -20.91 21.81
C SER A 185 -10.46 -20.86 23.12
N GLY A 186 -11.26 -19.81 23.34
CA GLY A 186 -12.02 -19.62 24.58
C GLY A 186 -11.16 -19.24 25.81
N ARG A 187 -9.88 -18.88 25.62
CA ARG A 187 -9.02 -18.38 26.71
C ARG A 187 -9.53 -17.05 27.26
N VAL A 188 -10.13 -16.22 26.41
CA VAL A 188 -10.91 -15.06 26.83
C VAL A 188 -12.34 -15.54 27.06
N ALA A 189 -12.76 -15.57 28.33
CA ALA A 189 -14.10 -16.02 28.70
C ALA A 189 -15.16 -15.23 27.92
N ARG A 190 -16.09 -15.92 27.24
CA ARG A 190 -17.17 -15.31 26.46
C ARG A 190 -18.07 -14.53 27.43
N PRO A 191 -18.02 -13.18 27.41
CA PRO A 191 -18.89 -12.39 28.27
C PRO A 191 -20.37 -12.56 27.86
N PRO A 192 -21.32 -12.35 28.79
CA PRO A 192 -22.73 -12.25 28.44
C PRO A 192 -22.93 -11.16 27.36
N PRO A 193 -23.89 -11.33 26.41
CA PRO A 193 -24.05 -10.42 25.28
C PRO A 193 -24.14 -8.93 25.66
N ALA A 194 -24.79 -8.60 26.78
CA ALA A 194 -25.00 -7.23 27.24
C ALA A 194 -23.71 -6.47 27.63
N VAL A 195 -22.63 -7.17 28.01
CA VAL A 195 -21.34 -6.57 28.41
C VAL A 195 -20.19 -7.03 27.51
N ALA A 196 -20.52 -7.74 26.42
CA ALA A 196 -19.52 -8.34 25.56
C ALA A 196 -18.71 -7.33 24.77
N ALA A 197 -19.38 -6.28 24.28
CA ALA A 197 -18.76 -5.26 23.46
C ALA A 197 -17.67 -4.51 24.23
N ASP A 198 -18.00 -3.93 25.38
CA ASP A 198 -17.08 -3.13 26.18
C ASP A 198 -15.84 -3.93 26.58
N ARG A 199 -16.02 -5.17 27.04
CA ARG A 199 -14.90 -6.03 27.42
C ARG A 199 -13.98 -6.34 26.23
N ILE A 200 -14.54 -6.64 25.06
CA ILE A 200 -13.75 -6.92 23.85
C ILE A 200 -13.01 -5.66 23.39
N ILE A 201 -13.66 -4.50 23.44
CA ILE A 201 -13.04 -3.21 23.09
C ILE A 201 -11.87 -2.90 24.03
N GLU A 202 -12.02 -3.11 25.34
CA GLU A 202 -10.93 -2.93 26.30
C GLU A 202 -9.77 -3.90 26.06
N GLU A 203 -10.05 -5.17 25.75
CA GLU A 203 -9.00 -6.13 25.38
C GLU A 203 -8.27 -5.71 24.10
N ILE A 204 -8.98 -5.26 23.07
CA ILE A 204 -8.38 -4.73 21.83
C ILE A 204 -7.47 -3.54 22.17
N ARG A 205 -7.96 -2.57 22.94
CA ARG A 205 -7.17 -1.42 23.37
C ARG A 205 -5.92 -1.86 24.12
N ALA A 206 -6.04 -2.80 25.06
CA ALA A 206 -4.90 -3.32 25.83
C ALA A 206 -3.85 -3.99 24.93
N ARG A 207 -4.26 -4.71 23.88
CA ARG A 207 -3.34 -5.35 22.93
C ARG A 207 -2.69 -4.37 21.94
N LEU A 208 -3.39 -3.29 21.58
CA LEU A 208 -2.88 -2.25 20.68
C LEU A 208 -1.95 -1.26 21.40
N LEU A 209 -2.21 -0.97 22.68
CA LEU A 209 -1.51 0.04 23.46
C LEU A 209 0.03 -0.04 23.41
N PRO A 210 0.67 -1.23 23.48
CA PRO A 210 2.12 -1.31 23.34
C PRO A 210 2.64 -0.79 22.01
N GLY A 211 1.92 -1.02 20.90
CA GLY A 211 2.30 -0.50 19.59
C GLY A 211 1.97 0.98 19.44
N LEU A 212 0.82 1.43 19.94
CA LEU A 212 0.44 2.85 19.94
C LEU A 212 1.47 3.74 20.68
N ARG A 213 2.05 3.25 21.78
CA ARG A 213 3.11 3.95 22.53
C ARG A 213 4.43 4.08 21.77
N MET A 214 4.61 3.32 20.68
CA MET A 214 5.80 3.38 19.83
C MET A 214 5.62 4.34 18.64
N LEU A 215 4.38 4.79 18.38
CA LEU A 215 4.14 5.73 17.29
C LEU A 215 4.82 7.06 17.58
N PRO A 216 5.38 7.72 16.55
CA PRO A 216 5.91 9.07 16.73
C PRO A 216 4.79 10.01 17.21
N PRO A 217 5.13 11.05 18.00
CA PRO A 217 4.13 12.05 18.37
C PRO A 217 3.55 12.69 17.10
N PRO A 218 2.26 13.08 17.12
CA PRO A 218 1.67 13.78 16.00
C PRO A 218 2.50 15.05 15.70
N PRO A 219 2.68 15.42 14.42
CA PRO A 219 3.36 16.65 14.08
C PRO A 219 2.63 17.83 14.74
N GLU A 220 3.38 18.73 15.38
CA GLU A 220 2.81 19.97 15.93
C GLU A 220 2.18 20.77 14.77
N VAL A 221 0.87 21.00 14.85
CA VAL A 221 0.17 21.88 13.91
C VAL A 221 0.65 23.30 14.20
N LYS A 222 1.53 23.83 13.34
CA LYS A 222 2.01 25.21 13.39
C LYS A 222 1.06 26.16 12.69
#